data_AF-A0A6I3XK82-F1
#
_entry.id   AF-A0A6I3XK82-F1
#
_cell.length_a   1.000
_cell.length_b   1.000
_cell.length_c   1.000
_cell.angle_alpha   90.00
_cell.angle_beta   90.00
_cell.angle_gamma   90.00
#
_symmetry.space_group_name_H-M   'P 1'
#
loop_
_entity.id
_entity.type
_entity.pdbx_description
1 polymer ?
#
loop_
_entity_poly.entity_id
_entity_poly.type
_entity_poly.pdbx_seq_one_letter_code
_entity_poly.pdbx_strand_id
1 'polypeptide(L)'
;MPLSAAVPGLQSDAFQPDAVPPGCPRRPSRKPYSCKPYSPRPAPRLHGAGFLAACLLLCGALAAPPALAQPGDAVNSDRPDFVNSSDVVGKGVIQVEAGVGIERDRDAGMKERTTTTPLLLRVGVSDTLELRLETDGYTNHRTDGSAQARERGWADDSLGIKWHARDAQGNAPSLGFILEADFDSGSRAFRGNGVQPSLSMAAEWELPGDLSLGVMPGVTRARNDDGTHAVNGFFGIVLDRAWTDRFRTFAEFAAPRIARAKNGGSQAQVDVGAAWLLTRDCQFDVMYSRGLNGRTPDHALTFGVSLRL
;
A
#
# COMPACT_ATOMS: atom_id res chain seq x y z
N MET A 1 59.33 -8.86 2.14
CA MET A 1 60.43 -8.06 2.71
C MET A 1 59.97 -6.59 2.76
N PRO A 2 60.18 -5.88 3.88
CA PRO A 2 59.42 -4.68 4.25
C PRO A 2 60.27 -3.40 4.31
N LEU A 3 59.61 -2.25 4.40
CA LEU A 3 60.08 -0.98 4.97
C LEU A 3 58.80 -0.32 5.54
N SER A 4 58.54 -0.17 6.84
CA SER A 4 59.31 0.22 8.03
C SER A 4 59.95 1.60 7.93
N ALA A 5 59.26 2.59 8.48
CA ALA A 5 59.85 3.65 9.29
C ALA A 5 58.76 4.23 10.22
N ALA A 6 59.06 4.25 11.51
CA ALA A 6 58.22 4.72 12.59
C ALA A 6 58.96 5.79 13.42
N VAL A 7 58.19 6.47 14.29
CA VAL A 7 58.58 7.15 15.55
C VAL A 7 59.15 8.59 15.42
N PRO A 8 59.02 9.53 16.41
CA PRO A 8 58.30 9.56 17.72
C PRO A 8 57.24 10.69 17.80
N GLY A 9 56.38 10.89 18.82
CA GLY A 9 56.42 10.55 20.24
C GLY A 9 56.78 11.77 21.13
N LEU A 10 55.80 12.57 21.56
CA LEU A 10 55.86 13.54 22.68
C LEU A 10 54.41 13.86 23.11
N GLN A 11 53.93 13.26 24.20
CA GLN A 11 53.92 13.75 25.58
C GLN A 11 52.65 14.54 25.93
N SER A 12 51.98 13.97 26.93
CA SER A 12 50.86 14.45 27.72
C SER A 12 51.09 15.83 28.31
N ASP A 13 50.08 16.71 28.22
CA ASP A 13 49.89 17.77 29.19
C ASP A 13 48.45 17.80 29.69
N ALA A 14 48.36 17.88 31.01
CA ALA A 14 47.17 17.82 31.82
C ALA A 14 46.32 19.09 31.64
N PHE A 15 45.02 18.91 31.46
CA PHE A 15 44.06 20.01 31.51
C PHE A 15 43.56 20.15 32.97
N GLN A 16 44.08 21.16 33.67
CA GLN A 16 43.63 21.54 35.02
C GLN A 16 42.70 22.77 34.90
N PRO A 17 41.64 22.86 35.73
CA PRO A 17 40.56 23.84 35.54
C PRO A 17 40.84 25.18 36.26
N ASP A 18 40.00 26.17 35.91
CA ASP A 18 39.73 27.44 36.60
C ASP A 18 40.56 28.69 36.24
N ALA A 19 39.93 29.60 35.48
CA ALA A 19 40.03 31.06 35.71
C ALA A 19 38.83 31.78 35.06
N VAL A 20 37.92 32.29 35.89
CA VAL A 20 36.79 33.16 35.50
C VAL A 20 37.18 34.62 35.76
N PRO A 21 37.07 35.54 34.78
CA PRO A 21 37.26 36.98 35.03
C PRO A 21 36.01 37.64 35.66
N PRO A 22 36.15 38.70 36.48
CA PRO A 22 35.04 39.25 37.27
C PRO A 22 34.29 40.36 36.52
N GLY A 23 32.95 40.28 36.49
CA GLY A 23 32.10 41.40 36.06
C GLY A 23 30.64 41.06 35.74
N CYS A 24 29.74 41.44 36.66
CA CYS A 24 28.29 41.64 36.46
C CYS A 24 27.35 40.39 36.40
N PRO A 25 26.03 40.53 36.70
CA PRO A 25 25.44 40.44 38.04
C PRO A 25 24.66 39.12 38.30
N ARG A 26 24.49 38.79 39.59
CA ARG A 26 23.81 37.59 40.11
C ARG A 26 22.36 37.48 39.62
N ARG A 27 22.02 36.39 38.93
CA ARG A 27 20.62 35.97 38.66
C ARG A 27 20.04 35.16 39.83
N PRO A 28 18.73 35.27 40.11
CA PRO A 28 18.08 34.55 41.21
C PRO A 28 17.94 33.05 40.91
N SER A 29 18.15 32.24 41.95
CA SER A 29 18.02 30.78 41.96
C SER A 29 16.62 30.32 41.54
N ARG A 30 16.50 29.66 40.38
CA ARG A 30 15.30 28.90 40.03
C ARG A 30 15.40 27.50 40.64
N LYS A 31 14.43 27.16 41.50
CA LYS A 31 14.24 25.81 42.04
C LYS A 31 14.10 24.80 40.88
N PRO A 32 14.63 23.56 41.02
CA PRO A 32 14.41 22.53 40.01
C PRO A 32 12.94 22.08 40.04
N TYR A 33 12.29 22.12 38.88
CA TYR A 33 10.98 21.49 38.71
C TYR A 33 11.14 19.97 38.79
N SER A 34 10.47 19.36 39.75
CA SER A 34 10.30 17.92 39.84
C SER A 34 9.46 17.43 38.65
N CYS A 35 10.11 16.82 37.65
CA CYS A 35 9.40 16.06 36.63
C CYS A 35 8.88 14.78 37.27
N LYS A 36 7.56 14.71 37.51
CA LYS A 36 6.90 13.44 37.77
C LYS A 36 6.95 12.58 36.49
N PRO A 37 7.28 11.28 36.57
CA PRO A 37 7.22 10.39 35.41
C PRO A 37 5.78 10.28 34.91
N TYR A 38 5.59 10.52 33.61
CA TYR A 38 4.33 10.31 32.90
C TYR A 38 4.06 8.80 32.82
N SER A 39 3.06 8.31 33.55
CA SER A 39 2.54 6.95 33.39
C SER A 39 1.56 6.92 32.22
N PRO A 40 1.87 6.29 31.08
CA PRO A 40 0.90 6.17 30.00
C PRO A 40 -0.25 5.26 30.46
N ARG A 41 -1.48 5.76 30.35
CA ARG A 41 -2.68 4.92 30.52
C ARG A 41 -2.71 3.89 29.39
N PRO A 42 -3.11 2.64 29.64
CA PRO A 42 -3.24 1.64 28.58
C PRO A 42 -4.34 2.08 27.61
N ALA A 43 -3.97 2.25 26.34
CA ALA A 43 -4.93 2.47 25.26
C ALA A 43 -5.79 1.20 25.08
N PRO A 44 -7.10 1.34 24.78
CA PRO A 44 -7.96 0.20 24.56
C PRO A 44 -7.42 -0.62 23.37
N ARG A 45 -7.24 -1.92 23.59
CA ARG A 45 -6.95 -2.89 22.53
C ARG A 45 -8.23 -3.06 21.71
N LEU A 46 -8.33 -2.39 20.56
CA LEU A 46 -9.33 -2.77 19.56
C LEU A 46 -8.93 -4.16 19.03
N HIS A 47 -9.72 -5.16 19.42
CA HIS A 47 -9.56 -6.53 18.96
C HIS A 47 -10.07 -6.59 17.51
N GLY A 48 -9.25 -7.08 16.56
CA GLY A 48 -9.61 -7.20 15.14
C GLY A 48 -10.90 -8.00 14.86
N ALA A 49 -11.38 -8.77 15.84
CA ALA A 49 -12.67 -9.45 15.80
C ALA A 49 -13.88 -8.48 15.72
N GLY A 50 -13.77 -7.27 16.29
CA GLY A 50 -14.85 -6.27 16.26
C GLY A 50 -15.09 -5.68 14.87
N PHE A 51 -14.05 -5.60 14.04
CA PHE A 51 -14.13 -5.06 12.68
C PHE A 51 -14.74 -6.09 11.72
N LEU A 52 -14.31 -7.36 11.81
CA LEU A 52 -14.92 -8.47 11.07
C LEU A 52 -16.40 -8.67 11.43
N ALA A 53 -16.77 -8.57 12.71
CA ALA A 53 -18.16 -8.63 13.14
C ALA A 53 -18.98 -7.42 12.65
N ALA A 54 -18.39 -6.22 12.65
CA ALA A 54 -19.04 -5.02 12.10
C ALA A 54 -19.22 -5.11 10.57
N CYS A 55 -18.25 -5.64 9.82
CA CYS A 55 -18.37 -5.89 8.39
C CYS A 55 -19.41 -6.96 8.06
N LEU A 56 -19.46 -8.06 8.82
CA LEU A 56 -20.51 -9.09 8.68
C LEU A 56 -21.91 -8.57 9.03
N LEU A 57 -22.03 -7.71 10.04
CA LEU A 57 -23.30 -7.04 10.40
C LEU A 57 -23.72 -5.99 9.36
N LEU A 58 -22.76 -5.31 8.73
CA LEU A 58 -23.03 -4.39 7.61
C LEU A 58 -23.48 -5.16 6.35
N CYS A 59 -22.89 -6.33 6.07
CA CYS A 59 -23.34 -7.25 5.03
C CYS A 59 -24.78 -7.76 5.27
N GLY A 60 -25.19 -7.96 6.53
CA GLY A 60 -26.56 -8.34 6.88
C GLY A 60 -27.58 -7.21 6.76
N ALA A 61 -27.17 -5.96 6.97
CA ALA A 61 -28.06 -4.79 6.97
C ALA A 61 -28.24 -4.16 5.57
N LEU A 62 -27.29 -4.35 4.65
CA LEU A 62 -27.36 -3.90 3.25
C LEU A 62 -27.98 -4.93 2.29
N ALA A 63 -28.42 -6.08 2.79
CA ALA A 63 -29.18 -7.07 2.02
C ALA A 63 -30.63 -6.65 1.71
N ALA A 64 -30.93 -5.35 1.74
CA ALA A 64 -32.12 -4.81 1.10
C ALA A 64 -31.82 -4.74 -0.40
N PRO A 65 -32.65 -5.34 -1.29
CA PRO A 65 -32.33 -5.33 -2.71
C PRO A 65 -32.27 -3.89 -3.22
N PRO A 66 -31.14 -3.39 -3.72
CA PRO A 66 -31.16 -2.19 -4.54
C PRO A 66 -32.01 -2.55 -5.76
N ALA A 67 -33.09 -1.79 -5.98
CA ALA A 67 -34.03 -1.97 -7.08
C ALA A 67 -33.41 -1.62 -8.46
N LEU A 68 -32.11 -1.82 -8.64
CA LEU A 68 -31.35 -1.62 -9.87
C LEU A 68 -30.32 -2.74 -10.10
N ALA A 69 -30.55 -3.95 -9.57
CA ALA A 69 -29.80 -5.12 -10.01
C ALA A 69 -30.21 -5.46 -11.45
N GLN A 70 -29.47 -4.95 -12.43
CA GLN A 70 -29.54 -5.48 -13.79
C GLN A 70 -29.12 -6.96 -13.77
N PRO A 71 -29.72 -7.83 -14.58
CA PRO A 71 -29.21 -9.18 -14.78
C PRO A 71 -27.86 -9.07 -15.50
N GLY A 72 -26.80 -8.91 -14.71
CA GLY A 72 -25.42 -8.69 -15.17
C GLY A 72 -24.45 -9.68 -14.53
N ASP A 73 -23.22 -9.66 -15.01
CA ASP A 73 -22.12 -10.51 -14.56
C ASP A 73 -21.85 -10.36 -13.05
N ALA A 74 -21.11 -11.32 -12.49
CA ALA A 74 -20.67 -11.24 -11.09
C ALA A 74 -19.81 -9.99 -10.86
N VAL A 75 -19.68 -9.57 -9.61
CA VAL A 75 -18.81 -8.47 -9.20
C VAL A 75 -17.40 -8.68 -9.78
N ASN A 76 -16.91 -7.71 -10.55
CA ASN A 76 -15.55 -7.71 -11.08
C ASN A 76 -14.70 -6.80 -10.20
N SER A 77 -13.82 -7.42 -9.41
CA SER A 77 -13.01 -6.76 -8.38
C SER A 77 -11.60 -6.52 -8.89
N ASP A 78 -11.04 -5.33 -8.63
CA ASP A 78 -9.61 -5.04 -8.87
C ASP A 78 -8.72 -5.55 -7.71
N ARG A 79 -9.32 -6.29 -6.76
CA ARG A 79 -8.65 -7.00 -5.66
C ARG A 79 -8.71 -8.52 -5.79
N PRO A 80 -7.74 -9.25 -5.22
CA PRO A 80 -6.64 -8.74 -4.38
C PRO A 80 -5.27 -8.60 -5.04
N ASP A 81 -5.16 -8.92 -6.32
CA ASP A 81 -3.94 -8.84 -7.13
C ASP A 81 -3.48 -7.38 -7.34
N PHE A 82 -2.25 -7.21 -7.80
CA PHE A 82 -1.69 -5.92 -8.19
C PHE A 82 -2.18 -5.49 -9.58
N VAL A 83 -2.40 -6.44 -10.49
CA VAL A 83 -2.96 -6.22 -11.82
C VAL A 83 -4.45 -5.90 -11.71
N ASN A 84 -4.83 -4.67 -12.07
CA ASN A 84 -6.24 -4.28 -12.18
C ASN A 84 -6.88 -4.93 -13.42
N SER A 85 -8.19 -5.17 -13.37
CA SER A 85 -8.94 -5.65 -14.52
C SER A 85 -8.95 -4.62 -15.65
N SER A 86 -9.12 -5.07 -16.89
CA SER A 86 -9.32 -4.19 -18.06
C SER A 86 -10.74 -3.61 -18.13
N ASP A 87 -11.69 -4.17 -17.38
CA ASP A 87 -13.09 -3.78 -17.40
C ASP A 87 -13.43 -2.68 -16.40
N VAL A 88 -14.56 -2.02 -16.68
CA VAL A 88 -15.22 -1.05 -15.79
C VAL A 88 -16.41 -1.69 -15.09
N VAL A 89 -16.83 -1.14 -13.94
CA VAL A 89 -18.01 -1.64 -13.19
C VAL A 89 -19.35 -1.50 -13.93
N GLY A 90 -19.39 -0.71 -15.00
CA GLY A 90 -20.59 -0.48 -15.82
C GLY A 90 -21.45 0.71 -15.37
N LYS A 91 -22.27 1.23 -16.28
CA LYS A 91 -22.99 2.49 -16.08
C LYS A 91 -23.95 2.44 -14.87
N GLY A 92 -23.79 3.41 -13.97
CA GLY A 92 -24.64 3.56 -12.79
C GLY A 92 -24.34 2.58 -11.66
N VAL A 93 -23.30 1.75 -11.81
CA VAL A 93 -22.87 0.81 -10.78
C VAL A 93 -21.91 1.50 -9.82
N ILE A 94 -22.12 1.27 -8.53
CA ILE A 94 -21.19 1.68 -7.47
C ILE A 94 -20.63 0.41 -6.84
N GLN A 95 -19.31 0.34 -6.73
CA GLN A 95 -18.61 -0.78 -6.09
C GLN A 95 -17.63 -0.26 -5.05
N VAL A 96 -17.59 -0.95 -3.91
CA VAL A 96 -16.69 -0.65 -2.80
C VAL A 96 -15.84 -1.87 -2.54
N GLU A 97 -14.52 -1.69 -2.56
CA GLU A 97 -13.54 -2.73 -2.26
C GLU A 97 -12.75 -2.30 -1.03
N ALA A 98 -12.83 -3.07 0.04
CA ALA A 98 -12.22 -2.75 1.33
C ALA A 98 -11.38 -3.92 1.81
N GLY A 99 -10.27 -3.64 2.49
CA GLY A 99 -9.40 -4.69 2.97
C GLY A 99 -8.61 -4.35 4.22
N VAL A 100 -7.79 -5.32 4.62
CA VAL A 100 -6.77 -5.19 5.65
C VAL A 100 -5.48 -5.80 5.13
N GLY A 101 -4.43 -4.98 5.05
CA GLY A 101 -3.08 -5.39 4.69
C GLY A 101 -2.20 -5.52 5.92
N ILE A 102 -1.35 -6.55 5.95
CA ILE A 102 -0.33 -6.74 6.99
C ILE A 102 0.99 -7.07 6.32
N GLU A 103 1.92 -6.15 6.39
CA GLU A 103 3.28 -6.33 5.89
C GLU A 103 4.24 -6.58 7.04
N ARG A 104 5.27 -7.37 6.77
CA ARG A 104 6.37 -7.63 7.70
C ARG A 104 7.67 -7.61 6.93
N ASP A 105 8.63 -6.92 7.51
CA ASP A 105 9.98 -6.84 6.98
C ASP A 105 11.02 -7.00 8.09
N ARG A 106 12.23 -7.42 7.71
CA ARG A 106 13.37 -7.55 8.60
C ARG A 106 14.64 -7.02 7.93
N ASP A 107 15.13 -5.91 8.45
CA ASP A 107 16.41 -5.35 8.03
C ASP A 107 17.35 -5.15 9.22
N ALA A 108 18.60 -5.59 9.09
CA ALA A 108 19.69 -5.36 10.04
C ALA A 108 19.36 -5.57 11.54
N GLY A 109 18.48 -6.54 11.86
CA GLY A 109 18.05 -6.84 13.24
C GLY A 109 16.86 -6.03 13.75
N MET A 110 16.34 -5.10 12.94
CA MET A 110 15.06 -4.42 13.12
C MET A 110 13.94 -5.28 12.51
N LYS A 111 12.77 -5.26 13.13
CA LYS A 111 11.56 -5.90 12.61
C LYS A 111 10.52 -4.82 12.38
N GLU A 112 10.04 -4.72 11.16
CA GLU A 112 9.01 -3.77 10.79
C GLU A 112 7.69 -4.49 10.56
N ARG A 113 6.61 -3.81 10.96
CA ARG A 113 5.25 -4.26 10.69
C ARG A 113 4.39 -3.06 10.33
N THR A 114 3.83 -3.11 9.14
CA THR A 114 2.81 -2.16 8.67
C THR A 114 1.46 -2.86 8.67
N THR A 115 0.41 -2.13 9.04
CA THR A 115 -0.96 -2.59 8.89
C THR A 115 -1.77 -1.46 8.29
N THR A 116 -2.48 -1.75 7.21
CA THR A 116 -3.27 -0.80 6.40
C THR A 116 -4.72 -1.25 6.31
N THR A 117 -5.61 -0.33 5.96
CA THR A 117 -7.03 -0.62 5.75
C THR A 117 -7.46 -0.06 4.39
N PRO A 118 -6.97 -0.64 3.28
CA PRO A 118 -7.18 -0.09 1.96
C PRO A 118 -8.66 -0.04 1.60
N LEU A 119 -9.03 1.00 0.86
CA LEU A 119 -10.38 1.25 0.36
C LEU A 119 -10.30 1.78 -1.07
N LEU A 120 -11.09 1.17 -1.96
CA LEU A 120 -11.30 1.63 -3.33
C LEU A 120 -12.80 1.76 -3.57
N LEU A 121 -13.24 2.98 -3.91
CA LEU A 121 -14.58 3.29 -4.37
C LEU A 121 -14.57 3.46 -5.88
N ARG A 122 -15.43 2.73 -6.57
CA ARG A 122 -15.54 2.70 -8.03
C ARG A 122 -16.96 3.12 -8.42
N VAL A 123 -17.07 4.06 -9.36
CA VAL A 123 -18.35 4.59 -9.84
C VAL A 123 -18.36 4.57 -11.36
N GLY A 124 -19.20 3.71 -11.95
CA GLY A 124 -19.34 3.62 -13.40
C GLY A 124 -20.18 4.75 -13.97
N VAL A 125 -19.55 5.61 -14.78
CA VAL A 125 -20.18 6.78 -15.41
C VAL A 125 -20.84 6.39 -16.73
N SER A 126 -20.24 5.45 -17.46
CA SER A 126 -20.75 4.87 -18.69
C SER A 126 -20.38 3.39 -18.76
N ASP A 127 -20.74 2.72 -19.85
CA ASP A 127 -20.35 1.34 -20.10
C ASP A 127 -18.85 1.19 -20.40
N THR A 128 -18.10 2.29 -20.50
CA THR A 128 -16.66 2.29 -20.79
C THR A 128 -15.84 3.16 -19.85
N LEU A 129 -16.46 3.91 -18.94
CA LEU A 129 -15.78 4.89 -18.10
C LEU A 129 -16.17 4.72 -16.63
N GLU A 130 -15.16 4.67 -15.77
CA GLU A 130 -15.30 4.53 -14.32
C GLU A 130 -14.44 5.58 -13.61
N LEU A 131 -14.98 6.18 -12.54
CA LEU A 131 -14.27 7.03 -11.60
C LEU A 131 -13.83 6.22 -10.39
N ARG A 132 -12.64 6.53 -9.88
CA ARG A 132 -12.00 5.84 -8.76
C ARG A 132 -11.61 6.83 -7.66
N LEU A 133 -11.85 6.44 -6.42
CA LEU A 133 -11.28 7.06 -5.23
C LEU A 133 -10.62 5.96 -4.41
N GLU A 134 -9.32 6.05 -4.22
CA GLU A 134 -8.51 5.01 -3.58
C GLU A 134 -7.71 5.57 -2.40
N THR A 135 -7.46 4.75 -1.39
CA THR A 135 -6.53 5.05 -0.30
C THR A 135 -6.06 3.76 0.36
N ASP A 136 -4.82 3.72 0.85
CA ASP A 136 -4.35 2.67 1.79
C ASP A 136 -5.02 2.78 3.18
N GLY A 137 -5.76 3.86 3.41
CA GLY A 137 -6.59 4.08 4.58
C GLY A 137 -5.77 4.34 5.84
N TYR A 138 -6.21 3.76 6.96
CA TYR A 138 -5.52 3.93 8.23
C TYR A 138 -4.28 3.04 8.30
N THR A 139 -3.13 3.68 8.41
CA THR A 139 -1.82 3.04 8.47
C THR A 139 -1.26 3.06 9.89
N ASN A 140 -0.78 1.90 10.33
CA ASN A 140 -0.09 1.73 11.59
C ASN A 140 1.24 1.02 11.35
N HIS A 141 2.32 1.79 11.36
CA HIS A 141 3.69 1.31 11.17
C HIS A 141 4.38 1.16 12.53
N ARG A 142 5.03 0.03 12.75
CA ARG A 142 5.74 -0.30 13.98
C ARG A 142 7.11 -0.87 13.65
N THR A 143 8.12 -0.36 14.35
CA THR A 143 9.50 -0.81 14.24
C THR A 143 9.98 -1.31 15.58
N ASP A 144 10.47 -2.55 15.61
CA ASP A 144 10.96 -3.25 16.79
C ASP A 144 12.45 -3.59 16.62
N GLY A 145 13.32 -2.91 17.37
CA GLY A 145 14.76 -3.23 17.43
C GLY A 145 15.36 -2.87 18.79
N SER A 146 16.46 -2.09 18.81
CA SER A 146 17.05 -1.57 20.04
C SER A 146 16.13 -0.59 20.79
N ALA A 147 15.28 0.12 20.04
CA ALA A 147 14.17 0.91 20.53
C ALA A 147 12.88 0.53 19.80
N GLN A 148 11.74 0.89 20.39
CA GLN A 148 10.42 0.67 19.82
C GLN A 148 9.92 2.01 19.25
N ALA A 149 9.58 2.03 17.97
CA ALA A 149 8.96 3.19 17.33
C ALA A 149 7.60 2.81 16.74
N ARG A 150 6.68 3.78 16.72
CA ARG A 150 5.33 3.57 16.19
C ARG A 150 4.75 4.85 15.63
N GLU A 151 4.27 4.76 14.40
CA GLU A 151 3.61 5.84 13.68
C GLU A 151 2.22 5.40 13.26
N ARG A 152 1.27 6.35 13.29
CA ARG A 152 -0.14 6.10 13.00
C ARG A 152 -0.73 7.31 12.30
N GLY A 153 -1.57 7.04 11.31
CA GLY A 153 -2.18 8.10 10.52
C GLY A 153 -2.94 7.53 9.35
N TRP A 154 -3.37 8.43 8.48
CA TRP A 154 -4.01 8.11 7.23
C TRP A 154 -2.99 8.20 6.10
N ALA A 155 -3.06 7.27 5.17
CA ALA A 155 -2.36 7.37 3.90
C ALA A 155 -2.95 8.49 3.03
N ASP A 156 -2.27 8.75 1.93
CA ASP A 156 -2.75 9.64 0.89
C ASP A 156 -4.03 9.09 0.23
N ASP A 157 -4.85 10.01 -0.27
CA ASP A 157 -6.00 9.69 -1.12
C ASP A 157 -5.59 9.84 -2.59
N SER A 158 -6.21 9.04 -3.44
CA SER A 158 -5.95 9.01 -4.87
C SER A 158 -7.24 9.13 -5.66
N LEU A 159 -7.23 9.91 -6.74
CA LEU A 159 -8.35 10.00 -7.68
C LEU A 159 -7.94 9.46 -9.02
N GLY A 160 -8.78 8.59 -9.58
CA GLY A 160 -8.52 7.92 -10.83
C GLY A 160 -9.69 7.92 -11.80
N ILE A 161 -9.38 7.68 -13.05
CA ILE A 161 -10.31 7.40 -14.13
C ILE A 161 -9.83 6.13 -14.82
N LYS A 162 -10.74 5.17 -14.99
CA LYS A 162 -10.52 3.96 -15.75
C LYS A 162 -11.36 4.02 -17.02
N TRP A 163 -10.72 3.79 -18.15
CA TRP A 163 -11.35 3.74 -19.47
C TRP A 163 -11.16 2.35 -20.07
N HIS A 164 -12.25 1.62 -20.25
CA HIS A 164 -12.28 0.40 -21.04
C HIS A 164 -12.26 0.76 -22.53
N ALA A 165 -11.14 0.46 -23.19
CA ALA A 165 -10.88 0.87 -24.55
C ALA A 165 -11.32 -0.16 -25.58
N ARG A 166 -11.28 -1.45 -25.23
CA ARG A 166 -11.58 -2.54 -26.17
C ARG A 166 -11.88 -3.85 -25.47
N ASP A 167 -12.94 -4.53 -25.90
CA ASP A 167 -13.22 -5.92 -25.51
C ASP A 167 -12.21 -6.91 -26.12
N ALA A 168 -12.05 -8.07 -25.49
CA ALA A 168 -11.31 -9.18 -26.08
C ALA A 168 -11.96 -9.65 -27.40
N GLN A 169 -11.14 -9.85 -28.45
CA GLN A 169 -11.61 -10.28 -29.77
C GLN A 169 -10.63 -11.27 -30.39
N GLY A 170 -11.04 -12.53 -30.49
CA GLY A 170 -10.17 -13.62 -30.96
C GLY A 170 -8.93 -13.74 -30.07
N ASN A 171 -7.74 -13.50 -30.64
CA ASN A 171 -6.47 -13.52 -29.89
C ASN A 171 -6.09 -12.14 -29.32
N ALA A 172 -6.88 -11.10 -29.58
CA ALA A 172 -6.61 -9.75 -29.09
C ALA A 172 -7.13 -9.60 -27.65
N PRO A 173 -6.33 -9.04 -26.72
CA PRO A 173 -6.76 -8.88 -25.33
C PRO A 173 -7.89 -7.86 -25.16
N SER A 174 -8.61 -7.96 -24.06
CA SER A 174 -9.34 -6.81 -23.52
C SER A 174 -8.36 -5.75 -23.03
N LEU A 175 -8.66 -4.46 -23.21
CA LEU A 175 -7.77 -3.35 -22.89
C LEU A 175 -8.47 -2.28 -22.07
N GLY A 176 -7.86 -1.94 -20.94
CA GLY A 176 -8.24 -0.81 -20.09
C GLY A 176 -7.05 0.12 -19.84
N PHE A 177 -7.32 1.41 -19.65
CA PHE A 177 -6.33 2.40 -19.23
C PHE A 177 -6.77 3.05 -17.93
N ILE A 178 -5.84 3.19 -16.99
CA ILE A 178 -6.09 3.83 -15.70
C ILE A 178 -5.17 5.04 -15.60
N LEU A 179 -5.78 6.22 -15.48
CA LEU A 179 -5.09 7.47 -15.15
C LEU A 179 -5.43 7.82 -13.72
N GLU A 180 -4.43 8.00 -12.88
CA GLU A 180 -4.61 8.22 -11.45
C GLU A 180 -3.64 9.26 -10.90
N ALA A 181 -3.98 9.87 -9.77
CA ALA A 181 -3.11 10.81 -9.07
C ALA A 181 -3.25 10.69 -7.56
N ASP A 182 -2.16 10.32 -6.89
CA ASP A 182 -2.04 10.38 -5.44
C ASP A 182 -1.84 11.83 -4.99
N PHE A 183 -2.59 12.26 -3.98
CA PHE A 183 -2.51 13.59 -3.39
C PHE A 183 -1.80 13.56 -2.05
N ASP A 184 -1.16 14.65 -1.65
CA ASP A 184 -0.48 14.79 -0.36
C ASP A 184 -1.47 15.08 0.81
N SER A 185 -2.61 14.39 0.83
CA SER A 185 -3.70 14.54 1.80
C SER A 185 -3.45 13.81 3.13
N GLY A 186 -2.56 12.81 3.13
CA GLY A 186 -2.32 11.91 4.24
C GLY A 186 -1.72 12.57 5.48
N SER A 187 -1.55 11.79 6.54
CA SER A 187 -0.86 12.23 7.76
C SER A 187 0.64 12.43 7.51
N ARG A 188 1.30 13.33 8.25
CA ARG A 188 2.71 13.69 8.01
C ARG A 188 3.67 12.50 7.85
N ALA A 189 3.44 11.40 8.57
CA ALA A 189 4.25 10.18 8.51
C ALA A 189 4.03 9.33 7.23
N PHE A 190 2.88 9.46 6.59
CA PHE A 190 2.43 8.62 5.45
C PHE A 190 2.07 9.44 4.22
N ARG A 191 2.47 10.72 4.21
CA ARG A 191 2.17 11.67 3.14
C ARG A 191 3.31 11.69 2.13
N GLY A 192 2.97 11.54 0.87
CA GLY A 192 3.86 11.72 -0.27
C GLY A 192 4.29 13.16 -0.48
N ASN A 193 5.20 13.37 -1.42
CA ASN A 193 5.77 14.68 -1.71
C ASN A 193 5.04 15.36 -2.88
N GLY A 194 3.86 15.91 -2.60
CA GLY A 194 2.99 16.51 -3.61
C GLY A 194 2.31 15.48 -4.50
N VAL A 195 1.67 15.97 -5.56
CA VAL A 195 0.83 15.14 -6.45
C VAL A 195 1.69 14.20 -7.30
N GLN A 196 1.35 12.91 -7.30
CA GLN A 196 2.05 11.86 -8.06
C GLN A 196 1.11 11.25 -9.09
N PRO A 197 1.10 11.75 -10.33
CA PRO A 197 0.28 11.17 -11.38
C PRO A 197 0.87 9.86 -11.89
N SER A 198 0.00 8.89 -12.16
CA SER A 198 0.32 7.59 -12.72
C SER A 198 -0.57 7.27 -13.93
N LEU A 199 -0.02 6.48 -14.85
CA LEU A 199 -0.75 5.94 -15.99
C LEU A 199 -0.40 4.46 -16.13
N SER A 200 -1.41 3.61 -16.20
CA SER A 200 -1.26 2.19 -16.49
C SER A 200 -2.19 1.73 -17.60
N MET A 201 -1.84 0.59 -18.18
CA MET A 201 -2.65 -0.15 -19.13
C MET A 201 -2.88 -1.54 -18.56
N ALA A 202 -4.12 -2.01 -18.50
CA ALA A 202 -4.47 -3.38 -18.20
C ALA A 202 -4.79 -4.11 -19.51
N ALA A 203 -4.16 -5.26 -19.73
CA ALA A 203 -4.43 -6.14 -20.86
C ALA A 203 -4.77 -7.54 -20.37
N GLU A 204 -5.90 -8.08 -20.79
CA GLU A 204 -6.42 -9.36 -20.32
C GLU A 204 -6.73 -10.33 -21.48
N TRP A 205 -6.33 -11.58 -21.31
CA TRP A 205 -6.64 -12.68 -22.22
C TRP A 205 -7.40 -13.78 -21.49
N GLU A 206 -8.49 -14.24 -22.09
CA GLU A 206 -9.12 -15.51 -21.74
C GLU A 206 -8.37 -16.65 -22.45
N LEU A 207 -7.90 -17.62 -21.68
CA LEU A 207 -7.12 -18.75 -22.15
C LEU A 207 -7.94 -20.06 -22.02
N PRO A 208 -7.63 -21.09 -22.82
CA PRO A 208 -8.31 -22.37 -22.72
C PRO A 208 -8.19 -23.01 -21.34
N GLY A 209 -9.29 -23.64 -20.90
CA GLY A 209 -9.37 -24.33 -19.63
C GLY A 209 -9.45 -23.36 -18.46
N ASP A 210 -10.40 -22.43 -18.46
CA ASP A 210 -10.73 -21.58 -17.30
C ASP A 210 -9.54 -20.79 -16.73
N LEU A 211 -8.58 -20.44 -17.60
CA LEU A 211 -7.41 -19.66 -17.26
C LEU A 211 -7.58 -18.26 -17.83
N SER A 212 -7.11 -17.24 -17.12
CA SER A 212 -6.99 -15.89 -17.67
C SER A 212 -5.63 -15.28 -17.32
N LEU A 213 -5.11 -14.46 -18.22
CA LEU A 213 -3.82 -13.81 -18.09
C LEU A 213 -4.01 -12.30 -18.11
N GLY A 214 -3.60 -11.64 -17.05
CA GLY A 214 -3.57 -10.18 -16.95
C GLY A 214 -2.14 -9.66 -17.02
N VAL A 215 -1.93 -8.54 -17.71
CA VAL A 215 -0.65 -7.83 -17.78
C VAL A 215 -0.89 -6.34 -17.59
N MET A 216 -0.14 -5.71 -16.68
CA MET A 216 -0.31 -4.30 -16.36
C MET A 216 1.02 -3.53 -16.27
N PRO A 217 1.54 -2.97 -17.37
CA PRO A 217 2.59 -1.97 -17.31
C PRO A 217 2.04 -0.61 -16.91
N GLY A 218 2.85 0.17 -16.22
CA GLY A 218 2.55 1.56 -15.95
C GLY A 218 3.76 2.41 -15.59
N VAL A 219 3.52 3.71 -15.48
CA VAL A 219 4.51 4.70 -15.09
C VAL A 219 3.91 5.66 -14.08
N THR A 220 4.72 6.11 -13.14
CA THR A 220 4.36 7.17 -12.19
C THR A 220 5.43 8.24 -12.18
N ARG A 221 5.01 9.49 -11.99
CA ARG A 221 5.90 10.63 -11.82
C ARG A 221 5.93 11.04 -10.36
N ALA A 222 6.96 10.60 -9.66
CA ALA A 222 7.19 10.92 -8.25
C ALA A 222 8.08 12.17 -8.11
N ARG A 223 7.90 12.89 -7.00
CA ARG A 223 8.79 13.97 -6.58
C ARG A 223 9.73 13.46 -5.50
N ASN A 224 11.03 13.67 -5.70
CA ASN A 224 12.07 13.34 -4.74
C ASN A 224 12.15 14.42 -3.64
N ASP A 225 12.77 14.07 -2.52
CA ASP A 225 12.97 14.98 -1.37
C ASP A 225 13.82 16.22 -1.71
N ASP A 226 14.72 16.09 -2.68
CA ASP A 226 15.53 17.20 -3.21
C ASP A 226 14.74 18.15 -4.14
N GLY A 227 13.44 17.88 -4.34
CA GLY A 227 12.54 18.65 -5.18
C GLY A 227 12.59 18.28 -6.67
N THR A 228 13.48 17.37 -7.08
CA THR A 228 13.53 16.84 -8.45
C THR A 228 12.38 15.87 -8.71
N HIS A 229 12.09 15.58 -9.99
CA HIS A 229 11.09 14.60 -10.36
C HIS A 229 11.75 13.36 -10.96
N ALA A 230 11.22 12.19 -10.61
CA ALA A 230 11.61 10.90 -11.15
C ALA A 230 10.41 10.25 -11.82
N VAL A 231 10.65 9.65 -12.98
CA VAL A 231 9.68 8.73 -13.60
C VAL A 231 10.10 7.33 -13.21
N ASN A 232 9.20 6.62 -12.55
CA ASN A 232 9.37 5.23 -12.14
C ASN A 232 8.37 4.37 -12.93
N GLY A 233 8.79 3.18 -13.33
CA GLY A 233 7.85 2.21 -13.91
C GLY A 233 7.22 1.35 -12.81
N PHE A 234 6.15 0.67 -13.16
CA PHE A 234 5.65 -0.50 -12.43
C PHE A 234 5.10 -1.51 -13.43
N PHE A 235 5.04 -2.77 -13.02
CA PHE A 235 4.64 -3.85 -13.89
C PHE A 235 4.02 -4.98 -13.09
N GLY A 236 2.90 -5.53 -13.56
CA GLY A 236 2.29 -6.75 -13.04
C GLY A 236 1.99 -7.74 -14.14
N ILE A 237 2.04 -9.02 -13.80
CA ILE A 237 1.51 -10.12 -14.63
C ILE A 237 0.89 -11.17 -13.71
N VAL A 238 -0.37 -11.50 -13.97
CA VAL A 238 -1.16 -12.43 -13.17
C VAL A 238 -1.72 -13.54 -14.04
N LEU A 239 -1.67 -14.77 -13.55
CA LEU A 239 -2.34 -15.92 -14.13
C LEU A 239 -3.40 -16.41 -13.15
N ASP A 240 -4.65 -16.31 -13.58
CA ASP A 240 -5.83 -16.74 -12.85
C ASP A 240 -6.30 -18.10 -13.31
N ARG A 241 -6.87 -18.87 -12.39
CA ARG A 241 -7.59 -20.11 -12.64
C ARG A 241 -8.94 -20.06 -11.95
N ALA A 242 -10.01 -20.13 -12.73
CA ALA A 242 -11.33 -20.42 -12.20
C ALA A 242 -11.46 -21.94 -11.98
N TRP A 243 -11.83 -22.32 -10.76
CA TRP A 243 -12.12 -23.70 -10.39
C TRP A 243 -13.62 -23.99 -10.44
N THR A 244 -14.41 -22.95 -10.17
CA THR A 244 -15.87 -22.93 -10.25
C THR A 244 -16.31 -21.52 -10.61
N ASP A 245 -17.59 -21.32 -10.93
CA ASP A 245 -18.20 -19.99 -11.15
C ASP A 245 -18.08 -19.05 -9.95
N ARG A 246 -17.67 -19.54 -8.77
CA ARG A 246 -17.58 -18.77 -7.53
C ARG A 246 -16.21 -18.78 -6.88
N PHE A 247 -15.24 -19.51 -7.41
CA PHE A 247 -13.94 -19.69 -6.76
C PHE A 247 -12.82 -19.65 -7.78
N ARG A 248 -11.91 -18.69 -7.62
CA ARG A 248 -10.68 -18.55 -8.41
C ARG A 248 -9.46 -18.49 -7.50
N THR A 249 -8.33 -18.89 -8.06
CA THR A 249 -6.99 -18.67 -7.48
C THR A 249 -6.08 -18.05 -8.51
N PHE A 250 -5.07 -17.33 -8.06
CA PHE A 250 -4.11 -16.70 -8.95
C PHE A 250 -2.68 -16.82 -8.44
N ALA A 251 -1.75 -16.68 -9.37
CA ALA A 251 -0.35 -16.46 -9.11
C ALA A 251 0.11 -15.24 -9.91
N GLU A 252 0.81 -14.33 -9.24
CA GLU A 252 1.20 -13.04 -9.81
C GLU A 252 2.68 -12.76 -9.56
N PHE A 253 3.30 -12.12 -10.54
CA PHE A 253 4.54 -11.38 -10.36
C PHE A 253 4.22 -9.89 -10.43
N ALA A 254 4.59 -9.15 -9.39
CA ALA A 254 4.44 -7.71 -9.35
C ALA A 254 5.80 -7.04 -9.10
N ALA A 255 6.01 -5.94 -9.82
CA ALA A 255 7.07 -5.00 -9.60
C ALA A 255 6.42 -3.63 -9.34
N PRO A 256 5.95 -3.35 -8.11
CA PRO A 256 5.23 -2.11 -7.77
C PRO A 256 6.07 -0.85 -7.97
N ARG A 257 7.40 -1.01 -8.05
CA ARG A 257 8.34 0.07 -8.35
C ARG A 257 9.51 -0.44 -9.16
N ILE A 258 9.76 0.20 -10.29
CA ILE A 258 10.95 0.01 -11.13
C ILE A 258 11.62 1.38 -11.22
N ALA A 259 12.60 1.60 -10.35
CA ALA A 259 13.27 2.88 -10.22
C ALA A 259 14.79 2.71 -10.20
N ARG A 260 15.50 3.78 -10.55
CA ARG A 260 16.97 3.83 -10.38
C ARG A 260 17.31 3.76 -8.89
N ALA A 261 18.47 3.22 -8.54
CA ALA A 261 18.92 3.12 -7.15
C ALA A 261 18.91 4.46 -6.39
N LYS A 262 19.23 5.57 -7.08
CA LYS A 262 19.18 6.92 -6.53
C LYS A 262 17.77 7.43 -6.20
N ASN A 263 16.73 6.78 -6.72
CA ASN A 263 15.31 7.13 -6.53
C ASN A 263 14.59 6.03 -5.71
N GLY A 264 15.29 5.39 -4.77
CA GLY A 264 14.76 4.31 -3.94
C GLY A 264 14.88 2.90 -4.55
N GLY A 265 15.13 2.78 -5.86
CA GLY A 265 15.37 1.49 -6.51
C GLY A 265 14.11 0.64 -6.74
N SER A 266 14.30 -0.56 -7.28
CA SER A 266 13.19 -1.44 -7.66
C SER A 266 12.70 -2.34 -6.53
N GLN A 267 11.39 -2.54 -6.49
CA GLN A 267 10.66 -3.51 -5.69
C GLN A 267 10.11 -4.60 -6.61
N ALA A 268 10.17 -5.84 -6.15
CA ALA A 268 9.61 -6.99 -6.83
C ALA A 268 9.09 -8.01 -5.81
N GLN A 269 7.99 -8.67 -6.14
CA GLN A 269 7.31 -9.66 -5.32
C GLN A 269 6.66 -10.74 -6.19
N VAL A 270 6.36 -11.86 -5.55
CA VAL A 270 5.44 -12.89 -6.07
C VAL A 270 4.29 -13.06 -5.12
N ASP A 271 3.10 -13.15 -5.70
CA ASP A 271 1.86 -13.15 -4.96
C ASP A 271 1.05 -14.40 -5.34
N VAL A 272 0.38 -14.96 -4.34
CA VAL A 272 -0.58 -16.04 -4.54
C VAL A 272 -1.82 -15.73 -3.74
N GLY A 273 -2.97 -15.97 -4.33
CA GLY A 273 -4.22 -15.66 -3.65
C GLY A 273 -5.41 -16.39 -4.21
N ALA A 274 -6.53 -16.06 -3.62
CA ALA A 274 -7.80 -16.71 -3.86
C ALA A 274 -8.94 -15.72 -3.64
N ALA A 275 -9.97 -15.85 -4.47
CA ALA A 275 -11.18 -15.04 -4.38
C ALA A 275 -12.41 -15.93 -4.48
N TRP A 276 -13.40 -15.63 -3.63
CA TRP A 276 -14.66 -16.35 -3.50
C TRP A 276 -15.85 -15.40 -3.65
N LEU A 277 -16.75 -15.72 -4.57
CA LEU A 277 -18.04 -15.04 -4.69
C LEU A 277 -19.03 -15.63 -3.67
N LEU A 278 -19.35 -14.84 -2.66
CA LEU A 278 -20.39 -15.17 -1.67
C LEU A 278 -21.79 -14.99 -2.28
N THR A 279 -21.94 -13.94 -3.10
CA THR A 279 -23.10 -13.68 -3.95
C THR A 279 -22.61 -13.13 -5.30
N ARG A 280 -23.53 -12.79 -6.22
CA ARG A 280 -23.14 -12.10 -7.46
C ARG A 280 -22.62 -10.68 -7.21
N ASP A 281 -22.88 -10.11 -6.04
CA ASP A 281 -22.56 -8.72 -5.67
C ASP A 281 -21.55 -8.64 -4.53
N CYS A 282 -21.03 -9.77 -4.04
CA CYS A 282 -20.13 -9.84 -2.89
C CYS A 282 -19.03 -10.86 -3.11
N GLN A 283 -17.79 -10.39 -3.10
CA GLN A 283 -16.57 -11.19 -3.14
C GLN A 283 -15.82 -11.07 -1.81
N PHE A 284 -15.23 -12.17 -1.36
CA PHE A 284 -14.20 -12.21 -0.34
C PHE A 284 -12.90 -12.71 -0.95
N ASP A 285 -11.77 -12.13 -0.54
CA ASP A 285 -10.47 -12.49 -1.06
C ASP A 285 -9.38 -12.56 0.01
N VAL A 286 -8.33 -13.32 -0.32
CA VAL A 286 -7.10 -13.41 0.45
C VAL A 286 -5.91 -13.50 -0.49
N MET A 287 -4.83 -12.80 -0.14
CA MET A 287 -3.56 -12.86 -0.86
C MET A 287 -2.40 -12.94 0.12
N TYR A 288 -1.40 -13.71 -0.25
CA TYR A 288 -0.08 -13.72 0.36
C TYR A 288 0.96 -13.24 -0.65
N SER A 289 1.79 -12.29 -0.24
CA SER A 289 2.89 -11.76 -1.02
C SER A 289 4.23 -12.12 -0.38
N ARG A 290 5.23 -12.38 -1.23
CA ARG A 290 6.62 -12.56 -0.83
C ARG A 290 7.53 -11.64 -1.63
N GLY A 291 8.28 -10.80 -0.92
CA GLY A 291 9.34 -9.97 -1.51
C GLY A 291 10.44 -10.81 -2.15
N LEU A 292 10.90 -10.36 -3.32
CA LEU A 292 12.00 -10.98 -4.08
C LEU A 292 13.35 -10.26 -3.89
N ASN A 293 13.36 -9.12 -3.21
CA ASN A 293 14.57 -8.34 -2.95
C ASN A 293 14.47 -7.59 -1.61
N GLY A 294 15.61 -7.08 -1.11
CA GLY A 294 15.68 -6.39 0.18
C GLY A 294 15.12 -4.95 0.20
N ARG A 295 14.32 -4.56 -0.79
CA ARG A 295 13.56 -3.29 -0.81
C ARG A 295 12.05 -3.50 -0.82
N THR A 296 11.61 -4.75 -0.93
CA THR A 296 10.22 -5.17 -0.83
C THR A 296 10.03 -5.83 0.54
N PRO A 297 8.91 -5.61 1.24
CA PRO A 297 8.62 -6.35 2.46
C PRO A 297 8.76 -7.87 2.26
N ASP A 298 9.42 -8.54 3.20
CA ASP A 298 9.62 -9.99 3.15
C ASP A 298 8.30 -10.76 2.94
N HIS A 299 7.26 -10.34 3.64
CA HIS A 299 5.95 -10.99 3.65
C HIS A 299 4.82 -9.97 3.74
N ALA A 300 3.77 -10.16 2.94
CA ALA A 300 2.50 -9.49 3.15
C ALA A 300 1.32 -10.48 3.16
N LEU A 301 0.29 -10.15 3.93
CA LEU A 301 -1.00 -10.83 3.92
C LEU A 301 -2.09 -9.78 3.78
N THR A 302 -2.98 -10.02 2.82
CA THR A 302 -4.10 -9.13 2.51
C THR A 302 -5.39 -9.93 2.58
N PHE A 303 -6.41 -9.34 3.19
CA PHE A 303 -7.78 -9.83 3.17
C PHE A 303 -8.68 -8.73 2.65
N GLY A 304 -9.67 -9.08 1.84
CA GLY A 304 -10.54 -8.11 1.20
C GLY A 304 -11.99 -8.56 1.07
N VAL A 305 -12.85 -7.58 0.90
CA VAL A 305 -14.25 -7.71 0.52
C VAL A 305 -14.55 -6.69 -0.57
N SER A 306 -15.23 -7.14 -1.62
CA SER A 306 -15.72 -6.29 -2.70
C SER A 306 -17.24 -6.39 -2.77
N LEU A 307 -17.92 -5.25 -2.76
CA LEU A 307 -19.37 -5.13 -2.71
C LEU A 307 -19.87 -4.26 -3.85
N ARG A 308 -20.82 -4.78 -4.64
CA ARG A 308 -21.60 -4.00 -5.60
C ARG A 308 -22.90 -3.53 -4.95
N LEU A 309 -23.20 -2.23 -5.07
CA LEU A 309 -24.34 -1.55 -4.45
C LEU A 309 -25.47 -1.25 -5.44
#